data_AF-A0A7V0NUD0-F1
#
_entry.id   AF-A0A7V0NUD0-F1
#
_cell.length_a   1.000
_cell.length_b   1.000
_cell.length_c   1.000
_cell.angle_alpha   90.00
_cell.angle_beta   90.00
_cell.angle_gamma   90.00
#
_symmetry.space_group_name_H-M   'P 1'
#
loop_
_entity.id
_entity.type
_entity.pdbx_description
1 polymer ?
#
loop_
_entity_poly.entity_id
_entity_poly.type
_entity_poly.pdbx_seq_one_letter_code
_entity_poly.pdbx_strand_id
1 'polypeptide(L)'
;MGKYDAWRPFFRELDKGGAVPLDVLEAALGAPLPPVAHKEAAFWANTACASSAWKEYGWYAHPRLREGVVVFDHSPGLRGRPRKNEALRIGEERRQDSVLHKPKIEACPPRKERLVLVGCVAQKQARPAPAKDLYTSTLWNKRRRYAESTGQRWGILSAEYGLVDADTIIEPYDRYMGSQPKDYRVQWSRATADQVIRRCRELGFRTVEVHAGAAYLENGLIEQLNRADIRVFWPLKGMRIGEQLSWYGRAVGGTEPRQASVAVRRPPAQPARPEAPRLVSLQLIGAFDYRWPNAVEHFDYGWEGDVEFEGRRVRVR
;
A
#
# COMPACT_ATOMS: atom_id res chain seq x y z
N MET A 1 1.36 -7.18 23.15
CA MET A 1 2.72 -7.63 22.79
C MET A 1 2.68 -8.16 21.35
N GLY A 2 3.30 -7.46 20.40
CA GLY A 2 3.30 -7.90 19.00
C GLY A 2 4.25 -9.08 18.81
N LYS A 3 3.88 -10.04 17.94
CA LYS A 3 4.62 -11.27 17.60
C LYS A 3 6.05 -11.08 17.04
N TYR A 4 6.61 -9.86 17.07
CA TYR A 4 7.89 -9.51 16.45
C TYR A 4 8.82 -8.64 17.33
N ASP A 5 8.55 -8.50 18.64
CA ASP A 5 9.43 -7.76 19.58
C ASP A 5 10.71 -8.54 19.97
N ALA A 6 10.82 -9.82 19.60
CA ALA A 6 11.92 -10.71 20.00
C ALA A 6 13.28 -10.39 19.33
N TRP A 7 13.29 -9.58 18.28
CA TRP A 7 14.53 -9.22 17.56
C TRP A 7 15.38 -8.16 18.29
N ARG A 8 14.77 -7.39 19.18
CA ARG A 8 15.44 -6.31 19.93
C ARG A 8 16.59 -6.78 20.83
N PRO A 9 16.43 -7.79 21.69
CA PRO A 9 17.53 -8.27 22.52
C PRO A 9 18.64 -8.92 21.68
N PHE A 10 18.28 -9.71 20.66
CA PHE A 10 19.25 -10.39 19.79
C PHE A 10 20.24 -9.44 19.10
N PHE A 11 19.77 -8.34 18.49
CA PHE A 11 20.66 -7.38 17.81
C PHE A 11 21.44 -6.47 18.76
N ARG A 12 21.16 -6.47 20.07
CA ARG A 12 22.01 -5.79 21.07
C ARG A 12 23.22 -6.62 21.47
N GLU A 13 23.11 -7.95 21.41
CA GLU A 13 24.20 -8.87 21.79
C GLU A 13 25.11 -9.21 20.59
N LEU A 14 24.64 -8.98 19.36
CA LEU A 14 25.40 -9.21 18.14
C LEU A 14 26.41 -8.05 17.90
N ASP A 15 27.50 -8.00 18.67
CA ASP A 15 28.48 -6.89 18.64
C ASP A 15 29.27 -6.75 17.32
N LYS A 16 29.38 -7.82 16.53
CA LYS A 16 30.07 -7.84 15.22
C LYS A 16 29.30 -8.74 14.27
N GLY A 17 29.15 -8.31 13.01
CA GLY A 17 28.49 -9.11 11.98
C GLY A 17 29.14 -10.49 11.83
N GLY A 18 28.30 -11.50 11.61
CA GLY A 18 28.70 -12.91 11.67
C GLY A 18 27.65 -13.87 11.15
N ALA A 19 28.08 -15.11 10.89
CA ALA A 19 27.20 -16.21 10.52
C ALA A 19 26.50 -16.75 11.77
N VAL A 20 25.18 -16.71 11.77
CA VAL A 20 24.34 -17.20 12.87
C VAL A 20 23.55 -18.43 12.38
N PRO A 21 23.73 -19.61 13.00
CA PRO A 21 22.91 -20.78 12.73
C PRO A 21 21.42 -20.55 13.01
N LEU A 22 20.54 -21.16 12.21
CA LEU A 22 19.08 -20.95 12.30
C LEU A 22 18.50 -21.47 13.62
N ASP A 23 19.04 -22.54 14.19
CA ASP A 23 18.67 -23.13 15.49
C ASP A 23 19.04 -22.21 16.66
N VAL A 24 20.22 -21.58 16.60
CA VAL A 24 20.64 -20.54 17.57
C VAL A 24 19.71 -19.33 17.50
N LEU A 25 19.26 -18.99 16.30
CA LEU A 25 18.32 -17.89 16.09
C LEU A 25 16.92 -18.21 16.65
N GLU A 26 16.43 -19.42 16.47
CA GLU A 26 15.16 -19.89 17.06
C GLU A 26 15.19 -19.91 18.59
N ALA A 27 16.31 -20.36 19.16
CA ALA A 27 16.53 -20.34 20.60
C ALA A 27 16.54 -18.91 21.17
N ALA A 28 17.20 -17.97 20.48
CA ALA A 28 17.25 -16.57 20.87
C ALA A 28 15.90 -15.84 20.73
N LEU A 29 15.08 -16.24 19.75
CA LEU A 29 13.76 -15.65 19.53
C LEU A 29 12.66 -16.29 20.40
N GLY A 30 12.95 -17.41 21.07
CA GLY A 30 12.00 -18.12 21.93
C GLY A 30 10.80 -18.71 21.17
N ALA A 31 10.88 -18.79 19.85
CA ALA A 31 9.83 -19.31 18.98
C ALA A 31 10.46 -19.89 17.70
N PRO A 32 9.91 -21.00 17.16
CA PRO A 32 10.41 -21.58 15.91
C PRO A 32 10.19 -20.61 14.74
N LEU A 33 11.14 -20.56 13.82
CA LEU A 33 11.02 -19.75 12.62
C LEU A 33 9.94 -20.36 11.71
N PRO A 34 9.25 -19.54 10.91
CA PRO A 34 8.28 -20.07 9.95
C PRO A 34 8.94 -21.08 9.01
N PRO A 35 8.26 -22.17 8.59
CA PRO A 35 8.84 -23.17 7.69
C PRO A 35 9.41 -22.59 6.38
N VAL A 36 8.87 -21.45 5.95
CA VAL A 36 9.34 -20.68 4.79
C VAL A 36 10.74 -20.09 5.00
N ALA A 37 11.12 -19.73 6.24
CA ALA A 37 12.43 -19.19 6.58
C ALA A 37 13.57 -20.19 6.36
N HIS A 38 13.30 -21.49 6.47
CA HIS A 38 14.30 -22.55 6.24
C HIS A 38 14.47 -22.88 4.76
N LYS A 39 13.49 -22.53 3.90
CA LYS A 39 13.43 -22.98 2.50
C LYS A 39 13.64 -21.85 1.50
N GLU A 40 13.19 -20.64 1.83
CA GLU A 40 13.12 -19.53 0.89
C GLU A 40 14.09 -18.41 1.29
N ALA A 41 15.10 -18.15 0.45
CA ALA A 41 16.00 -17.02 0.65
C ALA A 41 15.26 -15.66 0.60
N ALA A 42 14.10 -15.61 -0.07
CA ALA A 42 13.23 -14.45 -0.14
C ALA A 42 12.67 -14.03 1.23
N PHE A 43 12.59 -14.93 2.21
CA PHE A 43 12.22 -14.61 3.59
C PHE A 43 13.25 -13.71 4.27
N TRP A 44 14.54 -13.94 4.00
CA TRP A 44 15.66 -13.16 4.53
C TRP A 44 16.05 -11.99 3.63
N ALA A 45 15.59 -12.00 2.37
CA ALA A 45 15.82 -10.92 1.44
C ALA A 45 15.10 -9.66 1.95
N ASN A 46 15.85 -8.55 2.02
CA ASN A 46 15.39 -7.24 2.48
C ASN A 46 14.38 -6.55 1.53
N THR A 47 13.54 -7.33 0.85
CA THR A 47 12.67 -6.94 -0.26
C THR A 47 11.22 -7.41 -0.13
N ALA A 48 10.81 -8.07 0.96
CA ALA A 48 9.40 -8.45 1.19
C ALA A 48 8.83 -8.02 2.56
N CYS A 49 7.51 -7.81 2.58
CA CYS A 49 6.69 -7.17 3.63
C CYS A 49 6.40 -8.06 4.87
N ALA A 50 7.15 -9.14 5.08
CA ALA A 50 7.11 -9.92 6.30
C ALA A 50 8.46 -9.78 7.01
N SER A 51 8.49 -8.91 8.03
CA SER A 51 9.59 -8.74 8.99
C SER A 51 11.00 -8.56 8.41
N SER A 52 11.43 -7.32 8.15
CA SER A 52 12.87 -7.01 8.25
C SER A 52 13.10 -6.19 9.51
N ALA A 53 12.71 -6.75 10.66
CA ALA A 53 12.95 -6.17 11.97
C ALA A 53 14.43 -5.81 12.15
N TRP A 54 15.34 -6.60 11.56
CA TRP A 54 16.79 -6.35 11.54
C TRP A 54 17.22 -5.14 10.71
N LYS A 55 16.50 -4.77 9.64
CA LYS A 55 16.79 -3.58 8.84
C LYS A 55 16.52 -2.29 9.62
N GLU A 56 15.54 -2.29 10.52
CA GLU A 56 15.30 -1.17 11.44
C GLU A 56 16.46 -0.96 12.42
N TYR A 57 17.24 -2.01 12.69
CA TYR A 57 18.46 -1.94 13.52
C TYR A 57 19.76 -1.82 12.69
N GLY A 58 19.66 -1.55 11.38
CA GLY A 58 20.83 -1.34 10.52
C GLY A 58 21.57 -2.63 10.12
N TRP A 59 20.90 -3.77 10.18
CA TRP A 59 21.45 -5.08 9.82
C TRP A 59 20.91 -5.59 8.48
N TYR A 60 21.77 -6.25 7.71
CA TYR A 60 21.46 -6.90 6.44
C TYR A 60 21.66 -8.40 6.57
N ALA A 61 20.62 -9.17 6.28
CA ALA A 61 20.65 -10.63 6.35
C ALA A 61 20.99 -11.25 4.99
N HIS A 62 21.91 -12.20 4.99
CA HIS A 62 22.33 -12.97 3.83
C HIS A 62 22.21 -14.47 4.16
N PRO A 63 21.12 -15.14 3.74
CA PRO A 63 20.91 -16.54 4.10
C PRO A 63 21.82 -17.47 3.31
N ARG A 64 22.42 -18.44 3.98
CA ARG A 64 23.06 -19.62 3.40
C ARG A 64 22.30 -20.87 3.85
N LEU A 65 21.09 -21.03 3.33
CA LEU A 65 20.15 -22.08 3.77
C LEU A 65 20.70 -23.50 3.60
N ARG A 66 21.58 -23.73 2.61
CA ARG A 66 22.28 -25.02 2.44
C ARG A 66 23.24 -25.36 3.58
N GLU A 67 23.76 -24.34 4.25
CA GLU A 67 24.65 -24.44 5.41
C GLU A 67 23.87 -24.29 6.73
N GLY A 68 22.55 -24.02 6.67
CA GLY A 68 21.72 -23.78 7.85
C GLY A 68 22.01 -22.49 8.60
N VAL A 69 22.73 -21.54 7.99
CA VAL A 69 23.17 -20.29 8.64
C VAL A 69 22.66 -19.04 7.91
N VAL A 70 22.54 -17.93 8.64
CA VAL A 70 22.24 -16.60 8.11
C VAL A 70 23.35 -15.65 8.55
N VAL A 71 23.96 -14.95 7.59
CA VAL A 71 25.00 -13.96 7.89
C VAL A 71 24.38 -12.58 8.03
N PHE A 72 24.66 -11.90 9.14
CA PHE A 72 24.23 -10.52 9.37
C PHE A 72 25.42 -9.55 9.26
N ASP A 73 25.27 -8.48 8.50
CA ASP A 73 26.29 -7.43 8.32
C ASP A 73 25.69 -6.02 8.43
N HIS A 74 26.48 -5.03 8.81
CA HIS A 74 26.07 -3.62 8.93
C HIS A 74 26.16 -2.83 7.63
N SER A 75 26.88 -3.32 6.63
CA SER A 75 27.08 -2.67 5.34
C SER A 75 26.28 -3.37 4.24
N PRO A 76 25.64 -2.61 3.33
CA PRO A 76 25.02 -3.20 2.14
C PRO A 76 26.13 -3.82 1.28
N GLY A 77 26.12 -5.16 1.20
CA GLY A 77 27.20 -5.94 0.60
C GLY A 77 27.64 -5.43 -0.78
N LEU A 78 28.88 -4.94 -0.84
CA LEU A 78 29.61 -4.66 -2.08
C LEU A 78 30.60 -5.80 -2.34
N ARG A 79 30.36 -6.62 -3.37
CA ARG A 79 31.45 -7.36 -4.02
C ARG A 79 32.11 -6.46 -5.06
N GLY A 80 33.29 -5.93 -4.71
CA GLY A 80 34.42 -5.73 -5.64
C GLY A 80 34.71 -4.33 -6.23
N ARG A 81 35.45 -3.46 -5.50
CA ARG A 81 36.63 -2.65 -5.92
C ARG A 81 37.13 -1.76 -4.75
N PRO A 82 38.39 -1.25 -4.75
CA PRO A 82 39.25 -1.26 -3.57
C PRO A 82 39.06 -0.08 -2.60
N ARG A 83 39.59 -0.28 -1.40
CA ARG A 83 39.42 0.53 -0.17
C ARG A 83 39.91 1.98 -0.33
N LYS A 84 39.06 2.94 0.04
CA LYS A 84 39.32 4.38 0.12
C LYS A 84 39.64 4.81 1.56
N ASN A 85 40.63 4.17 2.20
CA ASN A 85 41.01 4.47 3.59
C ASN A 85 42.23 5.39 3.73
N GLU A 86 42.55 6.18 2.69
CA GLU A 86 43.69 7.11 2.74
C GLU A 86 43.28 8.59 2.68
N ALA A 87 42.02 8.90 2.34
CA ALA A 87 41.55 10.29 2.18
C ALA A 87 40.90 10.91 3.44
N LEU A 88 40.71 10.14 4.51
CA LEU A 88 39.97 10.59 5.71
C LEU A 88 40.83 11.26 6.79
N ARG A 89 42.15 11.42 6.57
CA ARG A 89 43.03 12.14 7.52
C ARG A 89 43.12 13.66 7.30
N ILE A 90 42.49 14.22 6.28
CA ILE A 90 42.63 15.66 5.94
C ILE A 90 41.34 16.47 6.18
N GLY A 91 40.22 15.82 6.52
CA GLY A 91 38.93 16.51 6.65
C GLY A 91 38.52 16.96 8.05
N GLU A 92 39.28 16.61 9.09
CA GLU A 92 38.87 16.82 10.50
C GLU A 92 39.03 18.25 11.03
N GLU A 93 39.63 19.16 10.27
CA GLU A 93 39.88 20.54 10.73
C GLU A 93 38.82 21.58 10.33
N ARG A 94 37.73 21.20 9.64
CA ARG A 94 36.59 22.11 9.36
C ARG A 94 35.36 21.80 10.20
N ARG A 95 35.58 21.38 11.45
CA ARG A 95 34.56 21.39 12.51
C ARG A 95 34.47 22.78 13.13
N GLN A 96 33.79 23.70 12.48
CA GLN A 96 33.10 24.84 13.09
C GLN A 96 32.37 25.58 11.96
N ASP A 97 31.13 25.98 12.21
CA ASP A 97 30.21 26.69 11.31
C ASP A 97 29.46 25.84 10.27
N SER A 98 28.49 25.06 10.73
CA SER A 98 27.18 25.06 10.06
C SER A 98 26.09 24.58 11.02
N VAL A 99 25.23 25.52 11.41
CA VAL A 99 24.01 25.34 12.20
C VAL A 99 23.14 24.23 11.60
N LEU A 100 22.64 23.35 12.48
CA LEU A 100 21.68 22.26 12.20
C LEU A 100 20.58 22.68 11.20
N HIS A 101 20.69 22.26 9.94
CA HIS A 101 19.54 22.14 9.06
C HIS A 101 18.98 20.72 9.21
N LYS A 102 17.97 20.55 10.06
CA LYS A 102 17.16 19.31 10.09
C LYS A 102 16.51 19.15 8.70
N PRO A 103 16.56 17.96 8.08
CA PRO A 103 15.93 17.75 6.78
C PRO A 103 14.41 17.90 6.93
N LYS A 104 13.85 18.86 6.20
CA LYS A 104 12.42 19.14 6.09
C LYS A 104 11.75 17.91 5.49
N ILE A 105 10.89 17.22 6.25
CA ILE A 105 9.95 16.24 5.69
C ILE A 105 9.11 17.02 4.67
N GLU A 106 9.31 16.81 3.38
CA GLU A 106 8.59 17.55 2.34
C GLU A 106 7.10 17.22 2.44
N ALA A 107 6.31 18.18 2.93
CA ALA A 107 4.85 18.08 2.96
C ALA A 107 4.30 18.02 1.52
N CYS A 108 3.23 17.23 1.31
CA CYS A 108 2.50 17.20 0.05
C CYS A 108 2.05 18.63 -0.32
N PRO A 109 2.28 19.10 -1.56
CA PRO A 109 1.90 20.45 -1.96
C PRO A 109 0.39 20.68 -1.82
N PRO A 110 -0.04 21.95 -1.70
CA PRO A 110 -1.44 22.29 -1.47
C PRO A 110 -2.37 21.66 -2.50
N ARG A 111 -3.60 21.33 -2.06
CA ARG A 111 -4.66 20.64 -2.81
C ARG A 111 -5.19 21.38 -4.05
N LYS A 112 -4.45 22.31 -4.67
CA LYS A 112 -4.83 22.97 -5.94
C LYS A 112 -3.82 22.83 -7.08
N GLU A 113 -2.68 22.17 -6.86
CA GLU A 113 -1.55 22.18 -7.83
C GLU A 113 -1.03 20.78 -8.19
N ARG A 114 -1.88 19.75 -8.09
CA ARG A 114 -1.47 18.37 -8.37
C ARG A 114 -2.55 17.56 -9.07
N LEU A 115 -2.10 16.66 -9.95
CA LEU A 115 -2.93 15.65 -10.58
C LEU A 115 -3.03 14.42 -9.67
N VAL A 116 -4.25 13.98 -9.35
CA VAL A 116 -4.47 12.73 -8.60
C VAL A 116 -4.60 11.56 -9.57
N LEU A 117 -3.78 10.54 -9.40
CA LEU A 117 -3.78 9.34 -10.24
C LEU A 117 -4.25 8.14 -9.42
N VAL A 118 -5.32 7.49 -9.86
CA VAL A 118 -5.94 6.37 -9.14
C VAL A 118 -5.73 5.07 -9.92
N GLY A 119 -5.10 4.07 -9.30
CA GLY A 119 -4.90 2.76 -9.92
C GLY A 119 -6.21 1.99 -10.04
N CYS A 120 -6.43 1.36 -11.19
CA CYS A 120 -7.58 0.51 -11.46
C CYS A 120 -7.62 -0.75 -10.57
N VAL A 121 -8.74 -1.47 -10.61
CA VAL A 121 -8.95 -2.72 -9.84
C VAL A 121 -9.49 -3.83 -10.74
N ALA A 122 -9.49 -5.07 -10.23
CA ALA A 122 -9.95 -6.24 -10.96
C ALA A 122 -11.47 -6.21 -11.24
N GLN A 123 -12.29 -5.95 -10.19
CA GLN A 123 -13.75 -5.95 -10.27
C GLN A 123 -14.28 -4.79 -11.13
N LYS A 124 -15.07 -5.12 -12.15
CA LYS A 124 -15.64 -4.19 -13.15
C LYS A 124 -17.10 -4.54 -13.46
N GLN A 125 -17.83 -3.59 -14.01
CA GLN A 125 -19.12 -3.85 -14.65
C GLN A 125 -18.95 -4.74 -15.89
N ALA A 126 -20.02 -5.40 -16.34
CA ALA A 126 -20.01 -6.24 -17.53
C ALA A 126 -20.21 -5.47 -18.85
N ARG A 127 -20.44 -4.15 -18.79
CA ARG A 127 -20.75 -3.31 -19.95
C ARG A 127 -19.88 -2.06 -19.97
N PRO A 128 -19.70 -1.43 -21.14
CA PRO A 128 -19.01 -0.15 -21.24
C PRO A 128 -19.64 0.91 -20.34
N ALA A 129 -18.79 1.68 -19.67
CA ALA A 129 -19.20 2.73 -18.74
C ALA A 129 -18.09 3.79 -18.66
N PRO A 130 -18.38 5.01 -18.16
CA PRO A 130 -17.35 5.95 -17.77
C PRO A 130 -16.32 5.27 -16.86
N ALA A 131 -15.03 5.53 -17.06
CA ALA A 131 -13.96 4.83 -16.34
C ALA A 131 -14.10 4.94 -14.81
N LYS A 132 -14.62 6.06 -14.30
CA LYS A 132 -14.94 6.25 -12.87
C LYS A 132 -16.01 5.29 -12.35
N ASP A 133 -16.94 4.90 -13.21
CA ASP A 133 -18.10 4.05 -12.90
C ASP A 133 -17.85 2.58 -13.29
N LEU A 134 -16.89 2.29 -14.18
CA LEU A 134 -16.60 0.93 -14.65
C LEU A 134 -16.17 0.00 -13.50
N TYR A 135 -15.32 0.44 -12.59
CA TYR A 135 -14.79 -0.41 -11.53
C TYR A 135 -15.68 -0.40 -10.29
N THR A 136 -15.79 -1.54 -9.60
CA THR A 136 -16.85 -1.76 -8.60
C THR A 136 -16.38 -2.21 -7.22
N SER A 137 -15.06 -2.37 -7.01
CA SER A 137 -14.55 -2.85 -5.71
C SER A 137 -14.68 -1.83 -4.58
N THR A 138 -14.71 -2.29 -3.34
CA THR A 138 -14.70 -1.42 -2.15
C THR A 138 -13.49 -0.47 -2.13
N LEU A 139 -12.32 -0.98 -2.52
CA LEU A 139 -11.10 -0.19 -2.63
C LEU A 139 -11.22 0.91 -3.68
N TRP A 140 -11.81 0.59 -4.84
CA TRP A 140 -12.08 1.55 -5.89
C TRP A 140 -13.01 2.67 -5.42
N ASN A 141 -14.13 2.31 -4.80
CA ASN A 141 -15.12 3.28 -4.34
C ASN A 141 -14.51 4.28 -3.34
N LYS A 142 -13.64 3.81 -2.44
CA LYS A 142 -12.91 4.70 -1.51
C LYS A 142 -11.87 5.57 -2.21
N ARG A 143 -11.11 5.00 -3.15
CA ARG A 143 -10.14 5.73 -3.98
C ARG A 143 -10.79 6.86 -4.78
N ARG A 144 -11.87 6.55 -5.49
CA ARG A 144 -12.65 7.52 -6.26
C ARG A 144 -13.19 8.62 -5.36
N ARG A 145 -13.86 8.25 -4.25
CA ARG A 145 -14.41 9.23 -3.31
C ARG A 145 -13.34 10.17 -2.77
N TYR A 146 -12.15 9.64 -2.46
CA TYR A 146 -11.03 10.47 -2.04
C TYR A 146 -10.60 11.44 -3.15
N ALA A 147 -10.37 10.95 -4.36
CA ALA A 147 -9.97 11.77 -5.51
C ALA A 147 -10.99 12.90 -5.78
N GLU A 148 -12.28 12.58 -5.80
CA GLU A 148 -13.37 13.56 -5.95
C GLU A 148 -13.40 14.58 -4.80
N SER A 149 -13.21 14.14 -3.55
CA SER A 149 -13.19 15.04 -2.39
C SER A 149 -11.99 15.98 -2.34
N THR A 150 -10.95 15.73 -3.14
CA THR A 150 -9.78 16.62 -3.15
C THR A 150 -10.05 17.93 -3.87
N GLY A 151 -11.08 17.98 -4.75
CA GLY A 151 -11.32 19.11 -5.65
C GLY A 151 -10.28 19.26 -6.76
N GLN A 152 -9.33 18.32 -6.87
CA GLN A 152 -8.27 18.34 -7.87
C GLN A 152 -8.70 17.69 -9.18
N ARG A 153 -7.94 18.00 -10.25
CA ARG A 153 -7.99 17.15 -11.45
C ARG A 153 -7.46 15.76 -11.10
N TRP A 154 -8.13 14.74 -11.61
CA TRP A 154 -7.75 13.36 -11.37
C TRP A 154 -7.98 12.49 -12.61
N GLY A 155 -7.27 11.37 -12.66
CA GLY A 155 -7.35 10.38 -13.73
C GLY A 155 -7.06 8.99 -13.22
N ILE A 156 -7.23 8.00 -14.09
CA ILE A 156 -7.19 6.59 -13.75
C ILE A 156 -5.99 5.95 -14.44
N LEU A 157 -5.15 5.25 -13.67
CA LEU A 157 -4.11 4.38 -14.19
C LEU A 157 -4.70 2.99 -14.48
N SER A 158 -5.03 2.77 -15.74
CA SER A 158 -5.50 1.51 -16.30
C SER A 158 -4.34 0.66 -16.81
N ALA A 159 -4.33 -0.62 -16.43
CA ALA A 159 -3.37 -1.57 -17.00
C ALA A 159 -3.50 -1.75 -18.52
N GLU A 160 -4.68 -1.50 -19.10
CA GLU A 160 -4.92 -1.61 -20.54
C GLU A 160 -4.57 -0.31 -21.27
N TYR A 161 -5.10 0.81 -20.78
CA TYR A 161 -5.15 2.06 -21.53
C TYR A 161 -4.12 3.11 -21.08
N GLY A 162 -3.39 2.85 -19.99
CA GLY A 162 -2.48 3.83 -19.39
C GLY A 162 -3.25 4.85 -18.55
N LEU A 163 -3.17 6.14 -18.88
CA LEU A 163 -3.93 7.22 -18.25
C LEU A 163 -5.28 7.40 -18.95
N VAL A 164 -6.37 7.34 -18.18
CA VAL A 164 -7.74 7.51 -18.65
C VAL A 164 -8.44 8.61 -17.85
N ASP A 165 -9.22 9.46 -18.52
CA ASP A 165 -10.07 10.43 -17.86
C ASP A 165 -11.27 9.75 -17.18
N ALA A 166 -11.69 10.32 -16.05
CA ALA A 166 -12.78 9.76 -15.23
C ALA A 166 -14.07 9.52 -16.02
N ASP A 167 -14.38 10.42 -16.98
CA ASP A 167 -15.61 10.40 -17.78
C ASP A 167 -15.48 9.64 -19.11
N THR A 168 -14.28 9.20 -19.49
CA THR A 168 -14.09 8.43 -20.73
C THR A 168 -14.80 7.09 -20.63
N ILE A 169 -15.66 6.78 -21.60
CA ILE A 169 -16.31 5.47 -21.70
C ILE A 169 -15.26 4.44 -22.15
N ILE A 170 -15.11 3.38 -21.36
CA ILE A 170 -14.20 2.26 -21.66
C ILE A 170 -14.92 0.92 -21.49
N GLU A 171 -14.53 -0.07 -22.30
CA GLU A 171 -15.05 -1.43 -22.20
C GLU A 171 -14.41 -2.20 -21.03
N PRO A 172 -15.12 -3.18 -20.43
CA PRO A 172 -14.51 -4.07 -19.46
C PRO A 172 -13.37 -4.87 -20.09
N TYR A 173 -12.31 -5.06 -19.31
CA TYR A 173 -11.10 -5.75 -19.75
C TYR A 173 -10.52 -6.59 -18.61
N ASP A 174 -9.74 -7.61 -18.97
CA ASP A 174 -9.00 -8.44 -18.02
C ASP A 174 -7.49 -8.30 -18.24
N ARG A 175 -6.91 -7.27 -17.60
CA ARG A 175 -5.48 -7.06 -17.60
C ARG A 175 -5.01 -6.72 -16.19
N TYR A 176 -4.16 -7.60 -15.66
CA TYR A 176 -3.50 -7.42 -14.37
C TYR A 176 -2.04 -7.07 -14.57
N MET A 177 -1.62 -5.89 -14.10
CA MET A 177 -0.24 -5.40 -14.26
C MET A 177 0.81 -6.35 -13.65
N GLY A 178 0.49 -7.01 -12.53
CA GLY A 178 1.42 -7.89 -11.83
C GLY A 178 1.75 -9.18 -12.59
N SER A 179 0.85 -9.66 -13.46
CA SER A 179 1.09 -10.84 -14.29
C SER A 179 1.78 -10.53 -15.63
N GLN A 180 1.91 -9.25 -16.00
CA GLN A 180 2.50 -8.89 -17.28
C GLN A 180 4.03 -9.09 -17.28
N PRO A 181 4.65 -9.46 -18.42
CA PRO A 181 6.10 -9.54 -18.54
C PRO A 181 6.80 -8.21 -18.23
N LYS A 182 8.07 -8.26 -17.83
CA LYS A 182 8.86 -7.06 -17.51
C LYS A 182 8.86 -6.04 -18.66
N ASP A 183 9.08 -6.50 -19.89
CA ASP A 183 9.15 -5.63 -21.06
C ASP A 183 7.82 -4.93 -21.33
N TYR A 184 6.70 -5.64 -21.14
CA TYR A 184 5.37 -5.05 -21.20
C TYR A 184 5.23 -3.93 -20.17
N ARG A 185 5.59 -4.19 -18.90
CA ARG A 185 5.48 -3.18 -17.83
C ARG A 185 6.36 -1.96 -18.08
N VAL A 186 7.54 -2.14 -18.69
CA VAL A 186 8.43 -1.04 -19.08
C VAL A 186 7.83 -0.22 -20.23
N GLN A 187 7.32 -0.86 -21.28
CA GLN A 187 6.67 -0.18 -22.41
C GLN A 187 5.42 0.58 -21.95
N TRP A 188 4.57 -0.08 -21.15
CA TRP A 188 3.41 0.54 -20.53
C TRP A 188 3.80 1.75 -19.68
N SER A 189 4.87 1.64 -18.89
CA SER A 189 5.36 2.74 -18.04
C SER A 189 5.81 3.95 -18.85
N ARG A 190 6.49 3.72 -19.99
CA ARG A 190 6.89 4.80 -20.92
C ARG A 190 5.67 5.49 -21.54
N ALA A 191 4.78 4.71 -22.16
CA ALA A 191 3.59 5.26 -22.82
C ALA A 191 2.68 6.02 -21.84
N THR A 192 2.50 5.48 -20.63
CA THR A 192 1.68 6.12 -19.60
C THR A 192 2.37 7.35 -19.02
N ALA A 193 3.69 7.33 -18.84
CA ALA A 193 4.43 8.52 -18.43
C ALA A 193 4.25 9.66 -19.44
N ASP A 194 4.32 9.38 -20.73
CA ASP A 194 4.11 10.40 -21.78
C ASP A 194 2.70 11.03 -21.68
N GLN A 195 1.66 10.21 -21.46
CA GLN A 195 0.29 10.70 -21.25
C GLN A 195 0.18 11.58 -19.99
N VAL A 196 0.77 11.15 -18.88
CA VAL A 196 0.76 11.91 -17.61
C VAL A 196 1.55 13.21 -17.76
N ILE A 197 2.72 13.19 -18.40
CA ILE A 197 3.55 14.37 -18.64
C ILE A 197 2.79 15.39 -19.49
N ARG A 198 2.16 14.95 -20.59
CA ARG A 198 1.31 15.82 -21.42
C ARG A 198 0.21 16.46 -20.60
N ARG A 199 -0.52 15.66 -19.82
CA ARG A 199 -1.60 16.17 -18.96
C ARG A 199 -1.10 17.17 -17.91
N CYS A 200 0.03 16.89 -17.27
CA CYS A 200 0.62 17.80 -16.29
C CYS A 200 1.04 19.13 -16.94
N ARG A 201 1.60 19.11 -18.15
CA ARG A 201 1.95 20.32 -18.91
C ARG A 201 0.71 21.15 -19.27
N GLU A 202 -0.34 20.50 -19.77
CA GLU A 202 -1.63 21.15 -20.09
C GLU A 202 -2.24 21.86 -18.88
N LEU A 203 -2.12 21.25 -17.69
CA LEU A 203 -2.66 21.78 -16.45
C LEU A 203 -1.70 22.72 -15.70
N GLY A 204 -0.45 22.87 -16.17
CA GLY A 204 0.59 23.62 -15.46
C GLY A 204 1.04 22.99 -14.13
N PHE A 205 0.83 21.68 -13.95
CA PHE A 205 1.15 20.96 -12.71
C PHE A 205 2.55 20.35 -12.74
N ARG A 206 3.27 20.44 -11.62
CA ARG A 206 4.58 19.79 -11.41
C ARG A 206 4.52 18.68 -10.36
N THR A 207 3.34 18.26 -9.95
CA THR A 207 3.18 17.20 -8.95
C THR A 207 2.04 16.27 -9.32
N VAL A 208 2.29 14.98 -9.14
CA VAL A 208 1.26 13.94 -9.18
C VAL A 208 1.17 13.28 -7.82
N GLU A 209 -0.05 12.98 -7.37
CA GLU A 209 -0.27 12.08 -6.24
C GLU A 209 -0.83 10.77 -6.75
N VAL A 210 -0.20 9.66 -6.37
CA VAL A 210 -0.53 8.34 -6.91
C VAL A 210 -1.12 7.43 -5.85
N HIS A 211 -2.31 6.94 -6.14
CA HIS A 211 -3.08 5.95 -5.38
C HIS A 211 -3.16 4.64 -6.16
N ALA A 212 -1.99 4.05 -6.45
CA ALA A 212 -1.85 2.81 -7.19
C ALA A 212 -0.86 1.85 -6.50
N GLY A 213 -0.94 0.57 -6.86
CA GLY A 213 -0.01 -0.45 -6.37
C GLY A 213 1.37 -0.34 -7.01
N ALA A 214 2.37 -0.91 -6.36
CA ALA A 214 3.78 -0.90 -6.79
C ALA A 214 3.99 -1.36 -8.24
N ALA A 215 3.20 -2.34 -8.71
CA ALA A 215 3.26 -2.85 -10.08
C ALA A 215 3.10 -1.77 -11.16
N TYR A 216 2.37 -0.69 -10.88
CA TYR A 216 2.23 0.45 -11.80
C TYR A 216 3.42 1.40 -11.78
N LEU A 217 4.11 1.52 -10.64
CA LEU A 217 5.02 2.63 -10.36
C LEU A 217 6.50 2.24 -10.51
N GLU A 218 6.84 1.02 -10.08
CA GLU A 218 8.24 0.58 -9.92
C GLU A 218 8.88 0.07 -11.22
N ASN A 219 8.13 0.00 -12.32
CA ASN A 219 8.63 -0.43 -13.64
C ASN A 219 9.10 0.73 -14.54
N GLY A 220 9.35 1.90 -13.96
CA GLY A 220 9.94 3.06 -14.64
C GLY A 220 9.03 4.29 -14.70
N LEU A 221 7.75 4.21 -14.31
CA LEU A 221 6.84 5.35 -14.34
C LEU A 221 7.36 6.50 -13.45
N ILE A 222 7.75 6.22 -12.21
CA ILE A 222 8.31 7.25 -11.31
C ILE A 222 9.55 7.91 -11.91
N GLU A 223 10.45 7.11 -12.48
CA GLU A 223 11.69 7.59 -13.07
C GLU A 223 11.43 8.54 -14.25
N GLN A 224 10.52 8.18 -15.15
CA GLN A 224 10.13 9.01 -16.30
C GLN A 224 9.49 10.33 -15.86
N LEU A 225 8.61 10.30 -14.86
CA LEU A 225 7.97 11.52 -14.33
C LEU A 225 8.98 12.45 -13.66
N ASN A 226 9.90 11.90 -12.86
CA ASN A 226 10.94 12.70 -12.22
C ASN A 226 11.89 13.33 -13.25
N ARG A 227 12.23 12.63 -14.35
CA ARG A 227 13.05 13.19 -15.44
C ARG A 227 12.35 14.34 -16.19
N ALA A 228 11.03 14.45 -16.08
CA ALA A 228 10.24 15.54 -16.63
C ALA A 228 9.92 16.64 -15.60
N ASP A 229 10.66 16.69 -14.48
CA ASP A 229 10.47 17.62 -13.36
C ASP A 229 9.06 17.54 -12.71
N ILE A 230 8.43 16.36 -12.78
CA ILE A 230 7.15 16.08 -12.11
C ILE A 230 7.40 15.26 -10.86
N ARG A 231 7.12 15.86 -9.70
CA ARG A 231 7.27 15.20 -8.39
C ARG A 231 6.18 14.17 -8.17
N VAL A 232 6.55 12.96 -7.79
CA VAL A 232 5.61 11.88 -7.45
C VAL A 232 5.42 11.78 -5.94
N PHE A 233 4.19 11.98 -5.47
CA PHE A 233 3.78 11.72 -4.09
C PHE A 233 2.98 10.40 -4.02
N TRP A 234 3.46 9.43 -3.23
CA TRP A 234 2.85 8.10 -3.13
C TRP A 234 2.45 7.80 -1.66
N PRO A 235 1.31 8.34 -1.19
CA PRO A 235 0.95 8.36 0.25
C PRO A 235 0.69 6.97 0.85
N LEU A 236 0.34 5.98 0.01
CA LEU A 236 -0.05 4.64 0.43
C LEU A 236 1.01 3.58 0.10
N LYS A 237 2.25 4.01 -0.16
CA LYS A 237 3.35 3.10 -0.45
C LYS A 237 3.53 2.10 0.70
N GLY A 238 3.57 0.82 0.36
CA GLY A 238 3.77 -0.27 1.32
C GLY A 238 2.55 -0.63 2.19
N MET A 239 1.44 0.11 2.08
CA MET A 239 0.23 -0.19 2.85
C MET A 239 -0.56 -1.36 2.26
N ARG A 240 -1.00 -2.28 3.12
CA ARG A 240 -1.96 -3.36 2.79
C ARG A 240 -3.32 -2.79 2.44
N ILE A 241 -4.15 -3.56 1.74
CA ILE A 241 -5.49 -3.11 1.31
C ILE A 241 -6.33 -2.61 2.50
N GLY A 242 -6.35 -3.35 3.62
CA GLY A 242 -7.08 -2.93 4.83
C GLY A 242 -6.60 -1.58 5.40
N GLU A 243 -5.30 -1.33 5.40
CA GLU A 243 -4.70 -0.07 5.86
C GLU A 243 -5.07 1.08 4.94
N GLN A 244 -5.06 0.86 3.62
CA GLN A 244 -5.53 1.83 2.63
C GLN A 244 -7.01 2.17 2.85
N LEU A 245 -7.87 1.17 3.07
CA LEU A 245 -9.30 1.38 3.31
C LEU A 245 -9.55 2.23 4.57
N SER A 246 -8.80 1.97 5.66
CA SER A 246 -8.84 2.76 6.89
C SER A 246 -8.33 4.19 6.67
N TRP A 247 -7.25 4.36 5.93
CA TRP A 247 -6.70 5.67 5.57
C TRP A 247 -7.72 6.52 4.83
N TYR A 248 -8.38 5.97 3.79
CA TYR A 248 -9.41 6.71 3.04
C TYR A 248 -10.62 7.09 3.91
N GLY A 249 -11.00 6.24 4.87
CA GLY A 249 -12.05 6.56 5.83
C GLY A 249 -11.75 7.83 6.63
N ARG A 250 -10.52 7.95 7.14
CA ARG A 250 -10.07 9.13 7.88
C ARG A 250 -9.86 10.35 7.00
N ALA A 251 -9.26 10.17 5.82
CA ALA A 251 -8.89 11.26 4.92
C ALA A 251 -10.11 12.01 4.36
N VAL A 252 -11.22 11.30 4.13
CA VAL A 252 -12.49 11.90 3.67
C VAL A 252 -13.35 12.39 4.84
N GLY A 253 -13.24 11.77 6.02
CA GLY A 253 -13.96 12.20 7.24
C GLY A 253 -13.40 13.45 7.92
N GLY A 254 -12.16 13.86 7.60
CA GLY A 254 -11.49 15.02 8.21
C GLY A 254 -11.55 16.32 7.39
N THR A 255 -12.30 16.36 6.29
CA THR A 255 -12.48 17.60 5.51
C THR A 255 -13.90 18.12 5.70
N GLU A 256 -14.18 18.69 6.89
CA GLU A 256 -15.31 19.61 7.00
C GLU A 256 -14.93 20.89 6.25
N PRO A 257 -15.69 21.29 5.20
CA PRO A 257 -15.58 22.65 4.69
C PRO A 257 -16.08 23.59 5.78
N ARG A 258 -15.27 24.61 6.13
CA ARG A 258 -15.75 25.82 6.80
C ARG A 258 -17.00 26.28 6.06
N GLN A 259 -18.14 26.17 6.73
CA GLN A 259 -19.43 26.55 6.18
C GLN A 259 -19.42 28.06 5.89
N ALA A 260 -19.32 28.41 4.61
CA ALA A 260 -19.89 29.65 4.13
C ALA A 260 -21.41 29.47 4.20
N SER A 261 -22.05 30.27 5.05
CA SER A 261 -23.50 30.35 5.18
C SER A 261 -24.12 30.76 3.85
N VAL A 262 -24.70 29.80 3.14
CA VAL A 262 -25.69 30.05 2.10
C VAL A 262 -26.94 29.30 2.51
N ALA A 263 -28.00 30.05 2.77
CA ALA A 263 -29.32 29.53 3.09
C ALA A 263 -29.83 28.69 1.91
N VAL A 264 -29.76 27.36 2.04
CA VAL A 264 -30.35 26.44 1.07
C VAL A 264 -31.78 26.14 1.49
N ARG A 265 -32.71 26.55 0.64
CA ARG A 265 -34.11 26.16 0.68
C ARG A 265 -34.22 24.62 0.71
N ARG A 266 -35.02 24.14 1.66
CA ARG A 266 -35.32 22.73 1.96
C ARG A 266 -35.92 22.01 0.73
N PRO A 267 -35.32 20.93 0.21
CA PRO A 267 -35.98 20.05 -0.76
C PRO A 267 -37.06 19.18 -0.09
N PRO A 268 -38.07 18.70 -0.83
CA PRO A 268 -39.14 17.87 -0.28
C PRO A 268 -38.61 16.52 0.21
N ALA A 269 -39.30 15.97 1.22
CA ALA A 269 -38.91 14.79 1.99
C ALA A 269 -38.65 13.56 1.10
N GLN A 270 -37.47 12.97 1.26
CA GLN A 270 -37.18 11.61 0.78
C GLN A 270 -38.00 10.60 1.61
N PRO A 271 -38.49 9.50 1.00
CA PRO A 271 -39.09 8.40 1.77
C PRO A 271 -38.05 7.79 2.73
N ALA A 272 -38.54 7.36 3.90
CA ALA A 272 -37.72 6.84 4.98
C ALA A 272 -36.80 5.71 4.51
N ARG A 273 -35.51 5.81 4.83
CA ARG A 273 -34.56 4.71 4.65
C ARG A 273 -34.98 3.54 5.53
N PRO A 274 -34.89 2.28 5.07
CA PRO A 274 -35.11 1.12 5.93
C PRO A 274 -34.12 1.15 7.08
N GLU A 275 -34.62 0.88 8.29
CA GLU A 275 -33.88 0.93 9.54
C GLU A 275 -32.76 -0.13 9.51
N ALA A 276 -31.53 0.25 9.85
CA ALA A 276 -30.41 -0.67 9.81
C ALA A 276 -30.57 -1.76 10.89
N PRO A 277 -30.29 -3.04 10.58
CA PRO A 277 -30.42 -4.13 11.55
C PRO A 277 -29.55 -3.90 12.78
N ARG A 278 -30.13 -4.07 13.97
CA ARG A 278 -29.46 -3.90 15.25
C ARG A 278 -29.10 -5.25 15.84
N LEU A 279 -27.81 -5.47 16.09
CA LEU A 279 -27.32 -6.70 16.70
C LEU A 279 -27.76 -6.77 18.18
N VAL A 280 -28.48 -7.82 18.57
CA VAL A 280 -28.99 -8.04 19.93
C VAL A 280 -28.04 -8.94 20.72
N SER A 281 -27.58 -10.02 20.10
CA SER A 281 -26.65 -10.97 20.71
C SER A 281 -25.77 -11.58 19.62
N LEU A 282 -24.54 -11.96 19.95
CA LEU A 282 -23.65 -12.68 19.05
C LEU A 282 -22.69 -13.54 19.88
N GLN A 283 -22.65 -14.83 19.58
CA GLN A 283 -21.83 -15.82 20.28
C GLN A 283 -20.96 -16.56 19.26
N LEU A 284 -19.68 -16.72 19.60
CA LEU A 284 -18.75 -17.50 18.79
C LEU A 284 -19.13 -18.98 18.90
N ILE A 285 -19.37 -19.62 17.76
CA ILE A 285 -19.59 -21.06 17.66
C ILE A 285 -18.34 -21.73 17.09
N GLY A 286 -18.12 -22.99 17.50
CA GLY A 286 -17.06 -23.84 16.96
C GLY A 286 -17.37 -24.30 15.53
N ALA A 287 -16.66 -25.32 15.07
CA ALA A 287 -16.77 -25.78 13.69
C ALA A 287 -18.20 -26.20 13.32
N PHE A 288 -18.66 -25.80 12.13
CA PHE A 288 -19.98 -26.11 11.63
C PHE A 288 -20.02 -26.22 10.10
N ASP A 289 -20.96 -27.02 9.61
CA ASP A 289 -21.25 -27.10 8.18
C ASP A 289 -22.40 -26.18 7.81
N TYR A 290 -22.22 -25.36 6.78
CA TYR A 290 -23.28 -24.57 6.17
C TYR A 290 -23.75 -25.24 4.88
N ARG A 291 -25.06 -25.44 4.76
CA ARG A 291 -25.68 -26.00 3.56
C ARG A 291 -26.16 -24.88 2.63
N TRP A 292 -25.41 -24.65 1.57
CA TRP A 292 -25.86 -23.88 0.43
C TRP A 292 -26.89 -24.68 -0.39
N PRO A 293 -27.71 -24.03 -1.22
CA PRO A 293 -28.65 -24.73 -2.10
C PRO A 293 -28.01 -25.84 -2.96
N ASN A 294 -26.73 -25.68 -3.34
CA ASN A 294 -26.03 -26.58 -4.26
C ASN A 294 -24.71 -27.15 -3.69
N ALA A 295 -24.37 -26.90 -2.42
CA ALA A 295 -23.10 -27.32 -1.83
C ALA A 295 -23.17 -27.35 -0.30
N VAL A 296 -22.25 -28.08 0.34
CA VAL A 296 -22.02 -28.00 1.80
C VAL A 296 -20.60 -27.50 2.01
N GLU A 297 -20.44 -26.47 2.84
CA GLU A 297 -19.16 -25.85 3.14
C GLU A 297 -18.88 -25.96 4.64
N HIS A 298 -17.66 -26.39 4.99
CA HIS A 298 -17.22 -26.56 6.36
C HIS A 298 -16.50 -25.29 6.85
N PHE A 299 -16.89 -24.79 8.02
CA PHE A 299 -16.27 -23.65 8.67
C PHE A 299 -15.70 -24.08 10.01
N ASP A 300 -14.44 -23.70 10.30
CA ASP A 300 -13.77 -24.06 11.56
C ASP A 300 -14.32 -23.31 12.78
N TYR A 301 -14.99 -22.17 12.57
CA TYR A 301 -15.67 -21.37 13.58
C TYR A 301 -16.67 -20.42 12.92
N GLY A 302 -17.68 -19.95 13.66
CA GLY A 302 -18.71 -19.04 13.18
C GLY A 302 -19.26 -18.15 14.28
N TRP A 303 -20.28 -17.37 13.97
CA TRP A 303 -20.98 -16.55 14.95
C TRP A 303 -22.49 -16.77 14.81
N GLU A 304 -23.13 -17.23 15.88
CA GLU A 304 -24.58 -17.34 15.96
C GLU A 304 -25.12 -16.25 16.88
N GLY A 305 -26.18 -15.58 16.48
CA GLY A 305 -26.73 -14.49 17.28
C GLY A 305 -28.08 -13.99 16.79
N ASP A 306 -28.71 -13.13 17.58
CA ASP A 306 -30.00 -12.54 17.23
C ASP A 306 -29.78 -11.11 16.73
N VAL A 307 -30.42 -10.78 15.61
CA VAL A 307 -30.44 -9.45 14.99
C VAL A 307 -31.86 -8.96 14.96
N GLU A 308 -32.09 -7.72 15.38
CA GLU A 308 -33.38 -7.06 15.29
C GLU A 308 -33.44 -6.23 14.01
N PHE A 309 -34.39 -6.56 13.14
CA PHE A 309 -34.61 -5.89 11.86
C PHE A 309 -36.10 -5.66 11.69
N GLU A 310 -36.51 -4.40 11.47
CA GLU A 310 -37.92 -4.01 11.31
C GLU A 310 -38.83 -4.47 12.47
N GLY A 311 -38.32 -4.39 13.71
CA GLY A 311 -39.05 -4.81 14.92
C GLY A 311 -39.21 -6.33 15.08
N ARG A 312 -38.51 -7.13 14.27
CA ARG A 312 -38.48 -8.59 14.37
C ARG A 312 -37.09 -9.07 14.76
N ARG A 313 -37.03 -10.02 15.70
CA ARG A 313 -35.80 -10.74 16.03
C ARG A 313 -35.59 -11.89 15.07
N VAL A 314 -34.48 -11.86 14.34
CA VAL A 314 -34.04 -12.86 13.39
C VAL A 314 -32.74 -13.47 13.90
N ARG A 315 -32.72 -14.78 14.06
CA ARG A 315 -31.48 -15.49 14.38
C ARG A 315 -30.62 -15.64 13.14
N VAL A 316 -29.37 -15.24 13.23
CA VAL A 316 -28.35 -15.37 12.18
C VAL A 316 -27.29 -16.35 12.65
N ARG A 317 -26.81 -17.18 11.72
CA ARG A 317 -25.73 -18.15 11.90
C ARG A 317 -24.81 -18.07 10.70
#